data_AF-Q9SWV5-F1
#
_entry.id   AF-Q9SWV5-F1
#
_cell.length_a   1.000
_cell.length_b   1.000
_cell.length_c   1.000
_cell.angle_alpha   90.00
_cell.angle_beta   90.00
_cell.angle_gamma   90.00
#
_symmetry.space_group_name_H-M   'P 1'
#
loop_
_entity.id
_entity.type
_entity.pdbx_description
1 polymer ?
#
loop_
_entity_poly.entity_id
_entity_poly.type
_entity_poly.pdbx_seq_one_letter_code
_entity_poly.pdbx_strand_id
1 'polypeptide(L)' 'CRAAVPSGASTGIYEALELRDGGSDYLGKGVSKAVNNVNSIIGPALVGKDPTDRAGLDNFMVHQLDGTQNEWGW' A
#
# COMPACT_ATOMS: atom_id res chain seq x y z
N CYS A 1 9.96 11.14 10.29
CA CYS A 1 10.03 11.22 8.81
C CYS A 1 8.62 11.37 8.25
N ARG A 2 8.46 12.00 7.08
CA ARG A 2 7.17 12.09 6.36
C ARG A 2 7.44 11.71 4.91
N ALA A 3 6.59 10.88 4.32
CA ALA A 3 6.65 10.46 2.93
C ALA A 3 5.27 10.64 2.28
N ALA A 4 5.25 10.77 0.95
CA ALA A 4 4.04 10.82 0.14
C ALA A 4 4.23 9.94 -1.09
N VAL A 5 3.17 9.26 -1.51
CA VAL A 5 3.17 8.36 -2.67
C VAL A 5 2.58 9.10 -3.87
N PRO A 6 3.26 9.16 -5.03
CA PRO A 6 2.71 9.77 -6.24
C PRO A 6 1.56 8.91 -6.81
N SER A 7 0.60 9.56 -7.45
CA SER A 7 -0.48 8.88 -8.17
C SER A 7 0.06 8.25 -9.47
N GLY A 8 -0.29 6.99 -9.73
CA GLY A 8 -0.11 6.40 -11.05
C GLY A 8 -1.05 7.07 -12.05
N ALA A 9 -0.58 7.30 -13.27
CA ALA A 9 -1.42 7.70 -14.41
C ALA A 9 -1.49 6.59 -15.50
N SER A 10 -0.65 5.57 -15.35
CA SER A 10 -0.50 4.47 -16.29
C SER A 10 -1.49 3.37 -15.94
N THR A 11 -2.25 2.91 -16.93
CA THR A 11 -3.15 1.75 -16.82
C THR A 11 -2.40 0.46 -17.15
N GLY A 12 -1.10 0.40 -16.86
CA GLY A 12 -0.27 -0.75 -17.14
C GLY A 12 -0.74 -1.93 -16.31
N ILE A 13 -1.13 -3.03 -16.98
CA ILE A 13 -1.59 -4.27 -16.34
C ILE A 13 -0.52 -4.95 -15.45
N TYR A 14 0.72 -4.44 -15.50
CA TYR A 14 1.87 -4.92 -14.74
C TYR A 14 2.21 -4.04 -13.53
N GLU A 15 1.48 -2.94 -13.30
CA GLU A 15 1.71 -2.05 -12.16
C GLU A 15 1.01 -2.55 -10.90
N ALA A 16 1.59 -2.25 -9.73
CA ALA A 16 0.93 -2.48 -8.46
C ALA A 16 -0.37 -1.65 -8.39
N LEU A 17 -1.43 -2.26 -7.88
CA LEU A 17 -2.76 -1.64 -7.90
C LEU A 17 -2.83 -0.47 -6.91
N GLU A 18 -3.12 0.72 -7.42
CA GLU A 18 -3.44 1.86 -6.55
C GLU A 18 -4.89 1.74 -6.03
N LEU A 19 -5.04 1.61 -4.70
CA LEU A 19 -6.35 1.46 -4.07
C LEU A 19 -7.10 2.79 -4.01
N ARG A 20 -8.19 2.90 -4.80
CA ARG A 20 -9.12 4.04 -4.80
C ARG A 20 -10.46 3.67 -4.16
N ASP A 21 -11.11 4.66 -3.55
CA ASP A 21 -12.36 4.47 -2.81
C ASP A 21 -13.54 4.15 -3.71
N GLY A 22 -13.60 4.72 -4.93
CA GLY A 22 -14.68 4.52 -5.90
C GLY A 22 -16.02 5.17 -5.53
N GLY A 23 -16.04 6.07 -4.54
CA GLY A 23 -17.23 6.77 -4.06
C GLY A 23 -17.55 8.08 -4.79
N SER A 24 -18.48 8.87 -4.26
CA SER A 24 -18.80 10.22 -4.78
C SER A 24 -17.68 11.25 -4.52
N ASP A 25 -16.90 11.02 -3.46
CA ASP A 25 -15.90 11.98 -3.00
C ASP A 25 -14.71 12.01 -3.94
N TYR A 26 -14.19 13.21 -4.19
CA TYR A 26 -13.05 13.46 -5.07
C TYR A 26 -13.17 12.77 -6.45
N LEU A 27 -14.39 12.68 -7.00
CA LEU A 27 -14.67 12.02 -8.29
C LEU A 27 -14.28 10.53 -8.29
N GLY A 28 -14.48 9.84 -7.16
CA GLY A 28 -14.11 8.43 -6.98
C GLY A 28 -12.64 8.19 -6.68
N LYS A 29 -11.82 9.25 -6.61
CA LYS A 29 -10.37 9.18 -6.37
C LYS A 29 -9.97 9.28 -4.91
N GLY A 30 -10.93 9.20 -3.98
CA GLY A 30 -10.64 9.08 -2.55
C GLY A 30 -9.68 7.93 -2.26
N VAL A 31 -8.91 8.05 -1.18
CA VAL A 31 -7.90 7.07 -0.73
C VAL A 31 -8.11 6.65 0.73
N SER A 32 -9.30 6.87 1.27
CA SER A 32 -9.65 6.64 2.67
C SER A 32 -9.49 5.17 3.06
N LYS A 33 -9.80 4.24 2.15
CA LYS A 33 -9.55 2.81 2.35
C LYS A 33 -8.06 2.50 2.49
N ALA A 34 -7.23 3.07 1.62
CA ALA A 34 -5.77 2.91 1.69
C ALA A 34 -5.21 3.49 3.00
N VAL A 35 -5.66 4.69 3.39
CA VAL A 35 -5.28 5.32 4.66
C VAL A 35 -5.70 4.49 5.86
N ASN A 36 -6.90 3.88 5.83
CA ASN A 36 -7.37 3.01 6.90
C ASN A 36 -6.48 1.75 7.02
N ASN A 37 -6.12 1.11 5.91
CA ASN A 37 -5.22 -0.05 5.94
C ASN A 37 -3.86 0.31 6.58
N VAL A 38 -3.32 1.50 6.28
CA VAL A 38 -2.08 1.98 6.91
C VAL A 38 -2.26 2.16 8.42
N ASN A 39 -3.32 2.84 8.87
CA ASN A 39 -3.49 3.18 10.28
C ASN A 39 -3.89 1.99 11.14
N SER A 40 -4.69 1.07 10.60
CA SER A 40 -5.33 0.00 11.37
C SER A 40 -4.60 -1.34 11.27
N ILE A 41 -3.86 -1.60 10.19
CA ILE A 41 -3.22 -2.89 9.94
C ILE A 41 -1.70 -2.73 9.90
N ILE A 42 -1.19 -1.93 8.96
CA ILE A 42 0.26 -1.84 8.70
C ILE A 42 0.97 -1.15 9.87
N GLY A 43 0.47 0.00 10.32
CA GLY A 43 1.05 0.79 11.40
C GLY A 43 1.31 -0.03 12.66
N PRO A 44 0.27 -0.65 13.27
CA PRO A 44 0.44 -1.51 14.44
C PRO A 44 1.41 -2.68 14.22
N ALA A 45 1.42 -3.27 13.02
CA ALA A 45 2.29 -4.41 12.70
C ALA A 45 3.77 -4.03 12.54
N LEU A 46 4.08 -2.75 12.27
CA LEU A 46 5.44 -2.24 12.11
C LEU A 46 6.02 -1.61 13.39
N VAL A 47 5.20 -1.30 14.39
CA VAL A 47 5.68 -0.76 15.67
C VAL A 47 6.65 -1.75 16.34
N GLY A 48 7.84 -1.26 16.68
CA GLY A 48 8.89 -2.06 17.33
C GLY A 48 9.84 -2.79 16.37
N LYS A 49 9.68 -2.64 15.05
CA LYS A 49 10.65 -3.14 14.06
C LYS A 49 11.75 -2.12 13.79
N ASP A 50 12.92 -2.61 13.37
CA ASP A 50 14.09 -1.79 13.05
C ASP A 50 13.90 -1.09 11.68
N PRO A 51 13.89 0.26 11.62
CA PRO A 51 13.74 1.00 10.37
C PRO A 51 14.95 0.90 9.43
N THR A 52 16.10 0.39 9.89
CA THR A 52 17.30 0.18 9.06
C THR A 52 17.25 -1.13 8.27
N ASP A 53 16.45 -2.10 8.70
CA ASP A 53 16.20 -3.36 7.99
C ASP A 53 15.15 -3.18 6.89
N ARG A 54 15.50 -2.39 5.87
CA ARG A 54 14.61 -2.10 4.75
C ARG A 54 14.11 -3.37 4.04
N ALA A 55 15.00 -4.32 3.78
CA ALA A 55 14.64 -5.54 3.07
C ALA A 55 13.71 -6.44 3.89
N GLY A 56 13.93 -6.57 5.21
CA GLY A 56 13.04 -7.30 6.09
C GLY A 56 11.66 -6.65 6.21
N LEU A 57 11.61 -5.32 6.30
CA LEU A 57 10.36 -4.56 6.34
C LEU A 57 9.56 -4.68 5.03
N ASP A 58 10.22 -4.53 3.88
CA ASP A 58 9.58 -4.65 2.57
C ASP A 58 8.99 -6.06 2.40
N ASN A 59 9.76 -7.11 2.70
CA ASN A 59 9.28 -8.50 2.64
C ASN A 59 8.14 -8.77 3.62
N PHE A 60 8.17 -8.20 4.81
CA PHE A 60 7.10 -8.33 5.80
C PHE A 60 5.80 -7.69 5.28
N MET A 61 5.88 -6.48 4.73
CA MET A 61 4.71 -5.79 4.19
C MET A 61 4.12 -6.51 2.97
N VAL A 62 4.96 -6.94 2.03
CA VAL A 62 4.51 -7.58 0.79
C VAL A 62 3.99 -8.99 1.04
N HIS A 63 4.77 -9.85 1.72
CA HIS A 63 4.43 -11.27 1.82
C HIS A 63 3.55 -11.62 3.02
N GLN A 64 3.64 -10.87 4.12
CA GLN A 64 2.94 -11.24 5.35
C GLN A 64 1.70 -10.39 5.62
N LEU A 65 1.69 -9.11 5.22
CA LEU A 65 0.55 -8.21 5.45
C LEU A 65 -0.40 -8.15 4.27
N ASP A 66 0.11 -7.92 3.06
CA ASP A 66 -0.71 -7.88 1.86
C ASP A 66 -1.00 -9.29 1.34
N GLY A 67 0.06 -10.06 1.05
CA GLY A 67 -0.03 -11.46 0.65
C GLY A 67 -0.74 -11.68 -0.69
N THR A 68 -1.08 -10.61 -1.42
CA THR A 68 -1.74 -10.73 -2.71
C THR A 68 -0.73 -11.09 -3.80
N GLN A 69 -1.16 -11.94 -4.73
CA GLN A 69 -0.44 -12.20 -5.97
C GLN A 69 -1.20 -11.51 -7.10
N ASN A 70 -0.50 -10.68 -7.87
CA ASN A 70 -1.02 -10.22 -9.15
C ASN A 70 -0.90 -11.37 -10.18
N GLU A 71 -1.58 -11.24 -11.33
CA GLU A 71 -1.57 -12.27 -12.40
C GLU A 71 -0.19 -12.52 -13.03
N TRP A 72 0.82 -11.71 -12.68
CA TRP A 72 2.15 -11.70 -13.30
C TRP A 72 3.29 -12.05 -12.34
N GLY A 73 2.99 -12.33 -11.07
CA GLY A 73 4.00 -12.50 -10.03
C GLY A 73 4.47 -11.17 -9.43
N TRP A 74 4.76 -11.23 -8.13
CA TRP A 74 5.17 -10.12 -7.26
C TRP A 74 6.44 -9.40 -7.74
#